data_AF-A0A965QUU7-F1
#
_entry.id   AF-A0A965QUU7-F1
#
_cell.length_a   1.000
_cell.length_b   1.000
_cell.length_c   1.000
_cell.angle_alpha   90.00
_cell.angle_beta   90.00
_cell.angle_gamma   90.00
#
_symmetry.space_group_name_H-M   'P 1'
#
loop_
_entity.id
_entity.type
_entity.pdbx_description
1 polymer ?
#
loop_
_entity_poly.entity_id
_entity_poly.type
_entity_poly.pdbx_seq_one_letter_code
_entity_poly.pdbx_strand_id
1 'polypeptide(L)'
;MASRSPASEPAVPAQAGRRDACAWQLARPPEGGDLAAAQAFCRRVAARHYENFTVATRLVPPRLRQHLANVYAYARWSDDLADEATSTEQAASDLAAWRRELED
;
A
#
# COMPACT_ATOMS: atom_id res chain seq x y z
N MET A 1 40.78 11.83 -35.76
CA MET A 1 40.76 11.69 -34.29
C MET A 1 39.31 11.76 -33.86
N ALA A 2 38.84 10.69 -33.22
CA ALA A 2 37.42 10.36 -33.06
C ALA A 2 36.69 11.29 -32.08
N SER A 3 35.64 11.97 -32.57
CA SER A 3 34.59 12.54 -31.73
C SER A 3 33.89 11.41 -30.99
N ARG A 4 34.01 11.37 -29.67
CA ARG A 4 33.16 10.53 -28.81
C ARG A 4 31.82 11.25 -28.67
N SER A 5 30.77 10.69 -29.30
CA SER A 5 29.38 11.03 -28.95
C SER A 5 29.13 10.72 -27.47
N PRO A 6 28.39 11.55 -26.73
CA PRO A 6 27.93 11.17 -25.40
C PRO A 6 26.92 10.03 -25.56
N ALA A 7 27.16 8.93 -24.85
CA ALA A 7 26.25 7.80 -24.76
C ALA A 7 24.89 8.29 -24.25
N SER A 8 23.84 7.99 -25.00
CA SER A 8 22.46 8.18 -24.59
C SER A 8 22.22 7.44 -23.28
N GLU A 9 21.82 8.14 -22.23
CA GLU A 9 21.37 7.53 -20.98
C GLU A 9 20.22 6.56 -21.30
N PRO A 10 20.19 5.35 -20.69
CA PRO A 10 19.04 4.49 -20.86
C PRO A 10 17.84 5.18 -20.21
N ALA A 11 16.81 5.45 -21.01
CA ALA A 11 15.53 5.91 -20.52
C ALA A 11 15.03 4.90 -19.47
N VAL A 12 14.89 5.35 -18.22
CA VAL A 12 14.22 4.59 -17.17
C VAL A 12 12.84 4.23 -17.74
N PRO A 13 12.49 2.93 -17.86
CA PRO A 13 11.19 2.59 -18.41
C PRO A 13 10.14 3.16 -17.47
N ALA A 14 9.35 4.11 -17.99
CA ALA A 14 8.15 4.59 -17.34
C ALA A 14 7.26 3.36 -17.14
N GLN A 15 7.20 2.86 -15.90
CA GLN A 15 6.26 1.83 -15.49
C GLN A 15 4.86 2.46 -15.49
N ALA A 16 4.32 2.59 -16.69
CA ALA A 16 2.95 2.97 -16.96
C ALA A 16 2.05 1.77 -16.68
N GLY A 17 1.61 1.66 -15.42
CA GLY A 17 0.53 0.78 -15.01
C GLY A 17 -0.16 1.45 -13.84
N ARG A 18 -1.27 2.16 -14.12
CA ARG A 18 -2.27 2.69 -13.18
C ARG A 18 -1.82 2.62 -11.71
N ARG A 19 -1.27 3.72 -11.13
CA ARG A 19 -1.06 3.79 -9.68
C ARG A 19 -2.34 3.32 -9.03
N ASP A 20 -2.29 2.22 -8.28
CA ASP A 20 -3.46 1.75 -7.58
C ASP A 20 -3.98 2.92 -6.73
N ALA A 21 -5.30 3.09 -6.67
CA ALA A 21 -5.87 4.14 -5.84
C ALA A 21 -5.36 3.95 -4.41
N CYS A 22 -4.90 5.04 -3.77
CA CYS A 22 -4.37 4.99 -2.42
C CYS A 22 -5.39 4.32 -1.49
N ALA A 23 -4.93 3.64 -0.45
CA ALA A 23 -5.79 2.88 0.46
C ALA A 23 -6.91 3.74 1.07
N TRP A 24 -6.64 5.03 1.34
CA TRP A 24 -7.65 5.99 1.82
C TRP A 24 -8.70 6.39 0.78
N GLN A 25 -8.43 6.19 -0.52
CA GLN A 25 -9.40 6.35 -1.60
C GLN A 25 -10.25 5.09 -1.80
N LEU A 26 -9.75 3.92 -1.38
CA LEU A 26 -10.41 2.64 -1.60
C LEU A 26 -11.55 2.37 -0.61
N ALA A 27 -11.43 2.87 0.62
CA ALA A 27 -12.50 2.87 1.60
C ALA A 27 -12.14 3.81 2.75
N ARG A 28 -13.16 4.43 3.37
CA ARG A 28 -13.00 4.94 4.72
C ARG A 28 -12.92 3.76 5.70
N PRO A 29 -12.06 3.83 6.72
CA PRO A 29 -12.15 2.94 7.87
C PRO A 29 -13.57 3.00 8.44
N PRO A 30 -14.17 1.87 8.82
CA PRO A 30 -15.48 1.88 9.45
C PRO A 30 -15.42 2.67 10.76
N GLU A 31 -16.39 3.56 10.96
CA GLU A 31 -16.53 4.31 12.20
C GLU A 31 -17.14 3.41 13.29
N GLY A 32 -16.53 3.37 14.47
CA GLY A 32 -16.95 2.52 15.58
C GLY A 32 -16.41 1.10 15.50
N GLY A 33 -16.16 0.50 16.67
CA GLY A 33 -15.43 -0.77 16.85
C GLY A 33 -16.14 -2.06 16.38
N ASP A 34 -16.89 -2.04 15.28
CA ASP A 34 -17.41 -3.27 14.66
C ASP A 34 -16.28 -4.05 13.98
N LEU A 35 -15.91 -5.17 14.60
CA LEU A 35 -14.88 -6.08 14.11
C LEU A 35 -15.21 -6.64 12.72
N ALA A 36 -16.49 -6.92 12.42
CA ALA A 36 -16.87 -7.52 11.15
C ALA A 36 -16.68 -6.52 9.99
N ALA A 37 -17.10 -5.27 10.19
CA ALA A 37 -16.85 -4.19 9.25
C ALA A 37 -15.35 -3.92 9.07
N ALA A 38 -14.57 -3.89 10.15
CA ALA A 38 -13.12 -3.68 10.09
C ALA A 38 -12.41 -4.79 9.29
N GLN A 39 -12.77 -6.05 9.56
CA GLN A 39 -12.23 -7.18 8.80
C GLN A 39 -12.63 -7.15 7.33
N ALA A 40 -13.87 -6.76 7.01
CA ALA A 40 -14.34 -6.60 5.64
C ALA A 40 -13.58 -5.49 4.91
N PHE A 41 -13.29 -4.39 5.60
CA PHE A 41 -12.44 -3.31 5.09
C PHE A 41 -11.03 -3.82 4.75
N CYS A 42 -10.35 -4.51 5.67
CA CYS A 42 -9.01 -5.06 5.43
C CYS A 42 -9.00 -6.03 4.24
N ARG A 43 -10.02 -6.87 4.11
CA ARG A 43 -10.18 -7.76 2.95
C ARG A 43 -10.32 -6.99 1.64
N ARG A 44 -11.05 -5.87 1.61
CA ARG A 44 -11.22 -5.05 0.40
C ARG A 44 -9.90 -4.37 0.00
N VAL A 45 -9.17 -3.80 0.96
CA VAL A 45 -7.86 -3.19 0.70
C VAL A 45 -6.92 -4.25 0.14
N ALA A 46 -6.81 -5.41 0.81
CA ALA A 46 -6.03 -6.52 0.30
C ALA A 46 -6.46 -6.90 -1.13
N ALA A 47 -7.75 -7.17 -1.35
CA ALA A 47 -8.34 -7.60 -2.62
C ALA A 47 -8.21 -6.62 -3.80
N ARG A 48 -7.88 -5.34 -3.57
CA ARG A 48 -7.80 -4.34 -4.65
C ARG A 48 -6.40 -4.16 -5.20
N HIS A 49 -5.37 -4.50 -4.42
CA HIS A 49 -3.95 -4.53 -4.82
C HIS A 49 -3.50 -5.96 -5.19
N TYR A 50 -4.44 -6.77 -5.69
CA TYR A 50 -4.37 -8.25 -5.73
C TYR A 50 -3.60 -8.87 -6.91
N GLU A 51 -3.07 -8.10 -7.87
CA GLU A 51 -2.30 -8.71 -8.97
C GLU A 51 -1.12 -9.55 -8.44
N ASN A 52 -0.47 -9.11 -7.34
CA ASN A 52 0.58 -9.88 -6.67
C ASN A 52 0.06 -10.81 -5.56
N PHE A 53 -1.07 -10.47 -4.94
CA PHE A 53 -1.54 -11.15 -3.72
C PHE A 53 -2.32 -12.45 -3.99
N THR A 54 -2.89 -12.61 -5.20
CA THR A 54 -3.64 -13.83 -5.59
C THR A 54 -2.77 -15.09 -5.56
N VAL A 55 -1.47 -14.96 -5.87
CA VAL A 55 -0.54 -16.09 -5.84
C VAL A 55 -0.11 -16.41 -4.41
N ALA A 56 0.24 -15.39 -3.62
CA ALA A 56 0.67 -15.57 -2.23
C ALA A 56 -0.46 -16.11 -1.32
N THR A 57 -1.71 -15.65 -1.48
CA THR A 57 -2.84 -16.13 -0.66
C THR A 57 -3.29 -17.55 -0.95
N ARG A 58 -2.95 -18.11 -2.12
CA ARG A 58 -3.17 -19.55 -2.39
C ARG A 58 -2.23 -20.44 -1.59
N LEU A 59 -1.05 -19.93 -1.21
CA LEU A 59 -0.10 -20.63 -0.34
C LEU A 59 -0.44 -20.48 1.14
N VAL A 60 -1.21 -19.46 1.51
CA VAL A 60 -1.65 -19.22 2.90
C VAL A 60 -2.92 -20.03 3.21
N PRO A 61 -2.92 -20.83 4.31
CA PRO A 61 -4.11 -21.55 4.77
C PRO A 61 -5.32 -20.61 4.95
N PRO A 62 -6.55 -21.05 4.60
CA PRO A 62 -7.75 -20.20 4.65
C PRO A 62 -7.96 -19.46 5.97
N ARG A 63 -7.69 -20.13 7.10
CA ARG A 63 -7.81 -19.55 8.45
C ARG A 63 -6.89 -18.36 8.72
N LEU A 64 -5.77 -18.23 8.00
CA LEU A 64 -4.79 -17.16 8.19
C LEU A 64 -5.00 -15.97 7.26
N ARG A 65 -5.85 -16.11 6.23
CA ARG A 65 -6.04 -15.06 5.22
C ARG A 65 -6.60 -13.77 5.80
N GLN A 66 -7.46 -13.85 6.82
CA GLN A 66 -7.96 -12.65 7.51
C GLN A 66 -6.85 -11.92 8.26
N HIS A 67 -6.01 -12.64 9.01
CA HIS A 67 -4.89 -12.05 9.73
C HIS A 67 -3.90 -11.39 8.76
N LEU A 68 -3.61 -12.07 7.64
CA LEU A 68 -2.77 -11.51 6.59
C LEU A 68 -3.40 -10.25 5.97
N ALA A 69 -4.71 -10.24 5.70
CA ALA A 69 -5.40 -9.08 5.18
C ALA A 69 -5.33 -7.88 6.14
N ASN A 70 -5.40 -8.11 7.45
CA ASN A 70 -5.27 -7.05 8.45
C ASN A 70 -3.88 -6.41 8.41
N VAL A 71 -2.82 -7.23 8.45
CA VAL A 71 -1.42 -6.74 8.42
C VAL A 71 -1.12 -6.05 7.09
N TYR A 72 -1.57 -6.65 5.98
CA TYR A 72 -1.38 -6.09 4.65
C TYR A 72 -2.06 -4.73 4.49
N ALA A 73 -3.30 -4.59 4.96
CA ALA A 73 -4.02 -3.32 4.86
C ALA A 73 -3.30 -2.19 5.63
N TYR A 74 -2.76 -2.49 6.82
CA TYR A 74 -1.97 -1.53 7.59
C TYR A 74 -0.68 -1.12 6.88
N ALA A 75 0.07 -2.10 6.36
CA ALA A 75 1.31 -1.85 5.64
C ALA A 75 1.08 -1.03 4.37
N ARG A 76 0.06 -1.40 3.57
CA ARG A 76 -0.25 -0.68 2.33
C ARG A 76 -0.66 0.77 2.59
N TRP A 77 -1.45 1.00 3.63
CA TRP A 77 -1.80 2.35 4.04
C TRP A 77 -0.57 3.18 4.42
N SER A 78 0.39 2.55 5.12
CA SER A 78 1.65 3.19 5.49
C SER A 78 2.50 3.54 4.26
N ASP A 79 2.59 2.63 3.28
CA ASP A 79 3.29 2.89 2.02
C ASP A 79 2.66 4.06 1.25
N ASP A 80 1.33 4.07 1.13
CA ASP A 80 0.64 5.17 0.45
C ASP A 80 0.91 6.51 1.15
N LEU A 81 0.92 6.55 2.49
CA LEU A 81 1.22 7.78 3.24
C LEU A 81 2.64 8.28 2.96
N ALA A 82 3.61 7.37 2.81
CA ALA A 82 4.98 7.73 2.48
C ALA A 82 5.12 8.19 1.01
N ASP A 83 4.47 7.49 0.07
CA ASP A 83 4.57 7.74 -1.37
C ASP A 83 3.90 9.05 -1.81
N GLU A 84 2.85 9.47 -1.11
CA GLU A 84 2.09 10.69 -1.45
C GLU A 84 2.52 11.92 -0.62
N ALA A 85 3.43 11.75 0.34
CA ALA A 85 3.98 12.86 1.11
C ALA A 85 4.87 13.75 0.23
N THR A 86 4.79 15.07 0.44
CA THR A 86 5.60 16.05 -0.32
C THR A 86 7.00 16.26 0.26
N SER A 87 7.26 15.72 1.45
CA SER A 87 8.54 15.80 2.16
C SER A 87 8.71 14.64 3.14
N THR A 88 9.96 14.37 3.53
CA THR A 88 10.30 13.34 4.53
C THR A 88 9.69 13.67 5.89
N GLU A 89 9.66 14.95 6.25
CA GLU A 89 9.09 15.45 7.51
C GLU A 89 7.58 15.20 7.56
N GLN A 90 6.89 15.44 6.44
CA GLN A 90 5.47 15.14 6.31
C GLN A 90 5.22 13.63 6.43
N ALA A 91 5.96 12.81 5.69
CA ALA A 91 5.83 11.35 5.76
C ALA A 91 6.01 10.83 7.20
N ALA A 92 7.03 11.32 7.90
CA ALA A 92 7.29 10.96 9.29
C ALA A 92 6.15 11.36 10.24
N SER A 93 5.59 12.56 10.06
CA SER A 93 4.44 13.04 10.84
C SER A 93 3.19 12.19 10.60
N ASP A 94 2.87 11.91 9.34
CA ASP A 94 1.66 11.16 8.94
C ASP A 94 1.74 9.70 9.39
N LEU A 95 2.91 9.06 9.24
CA LEU A 95 3.16 7.71 9.75
C LEU A 95 3.10 7.64 11.28
N ALA A 96 3.60 8.67 11.99
CA ALA A 96 3.51 8.73 13.44
C ALA A 96 2.05 8.89 13.91
N ALA A 97 1.24 9.67 13.19
CA ALA A 97 -0.19 9.78 13.45
C ALA A 97 -0.90 8.45 13.20
N TRP A 98 -0.64 7.81 12.06
CA TRP A 98 -1.22 6.52 11.72
C TRP A 98 -0.91 5.42 12.73
N ARG A 99 0.31 5.38 13.26
CA ARG A 99 0.70 4.42 14.30
C ARG A 99 -0.07 4.61 15.61
N ARG A 100 -0.35 5.86 16.02
CA ARG A 100 -1.04 6.14 17.29
C ARG A 100 -2.45 5.56 17.32
N GLU A 101 -3.12 5.49 16.18
CA GLU A 101 -4.46 4.89 16.04
C GLU A 101 -4.51 3.39 16.41
N LEU A 102 -3.37 2.70 16.59
CA LEU A 102 -3.32 1.32 17.08
C LEU A 102 -3.25 1.21 18.61
N GLU A 103 -2.93 2.31 19.29
CA GLU A 103 -2.68 2.36 20.74
C GLU A 103 -3.90 2.86 21.53
N ASP A 104 -4.89 3.44 20.84
CA ASP A 104 -6.17 3.93 21.37
C ASP A 104 -7.30 2.88 21.29
#